data_AF-G5KE31-F1
#
_entry.id   AF-G5KE31-F1
#
_cell.length_a   1.000
_cell.length_b   1.000
_cell.length_c   1.000
_cell.angle_alpha   90.00
_cell.angle_beta   90.00
_cell.angle_gamma   90.00
#
_symmetry.space_group_name_H-M   'P 1'
#
loop_
_entity.id
_entity.type
_entity.pdbx_description
1 polymer ?
#
loop_
_entity_poly.entity_id
_entity_poly.type
_entity_poly.pdbx_seq_one_letter_code
_entity_poly.pdbx_strand_id
1 'polypeptide(L)'
;MADYGSNNDRGYTLLLRVEETGTSTANNTSTVRVQLWLKNGYTTFGMYDCRASVSINGQTLSWSGRPDMYTAHSSLHLIDKTITVSHDSNGSKTISFSATFSGSGGWSPGTLNTGSQTLRLSDIPRSSSATVFWEYDGASRNHYD
;
A
#
# COMPACT_ATOMS: atom_id res chain seq x y z
N MET A 1 -9.01 -0.14 4.02
CA MET A 1 -8.41 -1.43 3.61
C MET A 1 -8.72 -1.72 2.16
N ALA A 2 -7.76 -2.19 1.38
CA ALA A 2 -7.98 -2.64 0.01
C ALA A 2 -7.31 -4.00 -0.21
N ASP A 3 -8.11 -4.97 -0.65
CA ASP A 3 -7.71 -6.37 -0.86
C ASP A 3 -7.73 -6.68 -2.37
N TYR A 4 -6.60 -7.17 -2.90
CA TYR A 4 -6.43 -7.45 -4.32
C TYR A 4 -5.99 -8.90 -4.53
N GLY A 5 -6.85 -9.68 -5.19
CA GLY A 5 -6.54 -11.03 -5.60
C GLY A 5 -5.73 -11.07 -6.90
N SER A 6 -4.87 -12.07 -7.07
CA SER A 6 -4.31 -12.40 -8.39
C SER A 6 -5.22 -13.32 -9.20
N ASN A 7 -4.80 -13.60 -10.43
CA ASN A 7 -5.27 -14.75 -11.20
C ASN A 7 -5.16 -16.06 -10.38
N ASN A 8 -6.01 -17.04 -10.71
CA ASN A 8 -5.88 -18.40 -10.20
C ASN A 8 -4.98 -19.20 -11.15
N ASP A 9 -3.81 -19.63 -10.67
CA ASP A 9 -2.94 -20.54 -11.41
C ASP A 9 -2.83 -21.85 -10.65
N ARG A 10 -3.25 -22.96 -11.27
CA ARG A 10 -3.19 -24.31 -10.68
C ARG A 10 -3.84 -24.43 -9.30
N GLY A 11 -4.83 -23.58 -8.99
CA GLY A 11 -5.49 -23.54 -7.69
C GLY A 11 -4.82 -22.62 -6.66
N TYR A 12 -3.79 -21.86 -7.01
CA TYR A 12 -3.14 -20.87 -6.15
C TYR A 12 -3.58 -19.45 -6.50
N THR A 13 -3.72 -18.60 -5.49
CA THR A 13 -3.98 -17.17 -5.64
C THR A 13 -3.12 -16.36 -4.68
N LEU A 14 -2.68 -15.18 -5.10
CA LEU A 14 -2.13 -14.18 -4.21
C LEU A 14 -3.25 -13.29 -3.70
N LEU A 15 -3.11 -12.86 -2.45
CA LEU A 15 -3.90 -11.79 -1.86
C LEU A 15 -2.92 -10.72 -1.40
N LEU A 16 -2.95 -9.58 -2.08
CA LEU A 16 -2.22 -8.39 -1.69
C LEU A 16 -3.17 -7.46 -0.94
N ARG A 17 -2.85 -7.17 0.31
CA ARG A 17 -3.57 -6.23 1.16
C ARG A 17 -2.74 -4.98 1.35
N VAL A 18 -3.33 -3.83 1.05
CA VAL A 18 -2.74 -2.53 1.28
C VAL A 18 -3.69 -1.70 2.15
N GLU A 19 -3.16 -1.17 3.25
CA GLU A 19 -3.94 -0.40 4.21
C GLU A 19 -3.16 0.80 4.75
N GLU A 20 -3.79 1.97 4.73
CA GLU A 20 -3.29 3.16 5.41
C GLU A 20 -3.56 3.03 6.92
N THR A 21 -2.49 2.90 7.70
CA THR A 21 -2.55 2.69 9.16
C THR A 21 -2.48 3.99 9.96
N GLY A 22 -2.03 5.07 9.33
CA GLY A 22 -1.98 6.39 9.97
C GLY A 22 -1.53 7.46 9.00
N THR A 23 -1.86 8.71 9.34
CA THR A 23 -1.50 9.90 8.57
C THR A 23 -0.87 10.94 9.49
N SER A 24 0.08 11.71 8.96
CA SER A 24 0.78 12.78 9.68
C SER A 24 0.62 14.09 8.93
N THR A 25 -0.23 14.96 9.47
CA THR A 25 -0.47 16.31 8.92
C THR A 25 0.76 17.21 9.03
N ALA A 26 1.55 17.06 10.09
CA ALA A 26 2.77 17.82 10.34
C ALA A 26 3.86 17.51 9.32
N ASN A 27 4.07 16.22 9.01
CA ASN A 27 5.12 15.77 8.09
C ASN A 27 4.63 15.61 6.65
N ASN A 28 3.32 15.74 6.40
CA ASN A 28 2.69 15.46 5.11
C ASN A 28 2.98 14.02 4.62
N THR A 29 2.87 13.04 5.51
CA THR A 29 3.19 11.63 5.23
C THR A 29 2.11 10.70 5.74
N SER A 30 1.88 9.60 5.04
CA SER A 30 1.03 8.50 5.49
C SER A 30 1.81 7.20 5.65
N THR A 31 1.42 6.41 6.64
CA THR A 31 2.01 5.12 6.96
C THR A 31 1.12 4.03 6.37
N VAL A 32 1.63 3.33 5.36
CA VAL A 32 0.90 2.30 4.61
C VAL A 32 1.49 0.94 4.94
N ARG A 33 0.65 0.02 5.40
CA ARG A 33 0.98 -1.38 5.61
C ARG A 33 0.65 -2.19 4.37
N VAL A 34 1.59 -3.04 3.97
CA VAL A 34 1.55 -3.87 2.78
C VAL A 34 1.76 -5.32 3.21
N GLN A 35 0.78 -6.16 2.90
CA GLN A 35 0.77 -7.56 3.29
C GLN A 35 0.51 -8.43 2.06
N LEU A 36 1.42 -9.36 1.76
CA LEU A 36 1.26 -10.31 0.66
C LEU A 36 1.06 -11.72 1.21
N TRP A 37 -0.05 -12.34 0.82
CA TRP A 37 -0.47 -13.65 1.26
C TRP A 37 -0.57 -14.57 0.04
N LEU A 38 -0.10 -15.80 0.17
CA LEU A 38 -0.30 -16.87 -0.80
C LEU A 38 -1.39 -17.79 -0.28
N LYS A 39 -2.45 -17.97 -1.06
CA LYS A 39 -3.55 -18.87 -0.76
C LYS A 39 -3.52 -20.04 -1.72
N ASN A 40 -3.77 -21.23 -1.20
CA ASN A 40 -3.95 -22.41 -2.02
C ASN A 40 -5.40 -22.89 -1.94
N GLY A 41 -5.87 -23.50 -3.01
CA GLY A 41 -7.13 -24.23 -3.07
C GLY A 41 -6.89 -25.67 -2.63
N TYR A 42 -7.20 -26.61 -3.52
CA TYR A 42 -6.98 -28.05 -3.29
C TYR A 42 -5.53 -28.49 -3.55
N THR A 43 -4.78 -27.69 -4.31
CA THR A 43 -3.39 -28.01 -4.65
C THR A 43 -2.48 -27.64 -3.50
N THR A 44 -1.60 -28.55 -3.12
CA THR A 44 -0.60 -28.36 -2.07
C THR A 44 0.79 -28.43 -2.69
N PHE A 45 1.72 -27.64 -2.15
CA PHE A 45 3.12 -27.67 -2.56
C PHE A 45 4.00 -27.28 -1.38
N GLY A 46 5.22 -27.78 -1.37
CA GLY A 46 6.21 -27.48 -0.34
C GLY A 46 7.61 -27.79 -0.85
N MET A 47 8.63 -27.33 -0.14
CA MET A 47 10.04 -27.54 -0.50
C MET A 47 10.51 -26.95 -1.84
N TYR A 48 9.73 -26.08 -2.48
CA TYR A 48 10.13 -25.40 -3.72
C TYR A 48 10.60 -23.98 -3.45
N ASP A 49 11.64 -23.55 -4.18
CA ASP A 49 12.10 -22.17 -4.12
C ASP A 49 11.09 -21.25 -4.81
N CYS A 50 10.48 -20.38 -4.01
CA CYS A 50 9.53 -19.40 -4.47
C CYS A 50 10.07 -18.00 -4.28
N ARG A 51 9.68 -17.13 -5.20
CA ARG A 51 10.03 -15.72 -5.17
C ARG A 51 8.77 -14.90 -5.33
N ALA A 52 8.60 -13.95 -4.45
CA ALA A 52 7.55 -12.95 -4.52
C ALA A 52 8.18 -11.57 -4.60
N SER A 53 7.56 -10.65 -5.33
CA SER A 53 7.96 -9.26 -5.31
C SER A 53 6.73 -8.36 -5.30
N VAL A 54 6.76 -7.33 -4.47
CA VAL A 54 5.72 -6.30 -4.39
C VAL A 54 6.35 -4.98 -4.75
N SER A 55 5.93 -4.39 -5.87
CA SER A 55 6.25 -3.02 -6.22
C SER A 55 5.21 -2.11 -5.57
N ILE A 56 5.63 -1.07 -4.85
CA ILE A 56 4.75 -0.07 -4.26
C ILE A 56 5.45 1.29 -4.23
N ASN A 57 4.81 2.32 -4.81
CA ASN A 57 5.31 3.69 -4.78
C ASN A 57 6.79 3.83 -5.22
N GLY A 58 7.21 3.08 -6.24
CA GLY A 58 8.59 3.04 -6.75
C GLY A 58 9.58 2.21 -5.92
N GLN A 59 9.15 1.62 -4.80
CA GLN A 59 9.94 0.66 -4.02
C GLN A 59 9.58 -0.76 -4.40
N THR A 60 10.54 -1.69 -4.40
CA THR A 60 10.28 -3.11 -4.62
C THR A 60 10.68 -3.91 -3.40
N LEU A 61 9.70 -4.58 -2.81
CA LEU A 61 9.85 -5.52 -1.71
C LEU A 61 9.97 -6.92 -2.27
N SER A 62 11.17 -7.48 -2.23
CA SER A 62 11.43 -8.85 -2.69
C SER A 62 11.40 -9.81 -1.51
N TRP A 63 10.80 -10.98 -1.74
CA TRP A 63 10.79 -12.11 -0.82
C TRP A 63 11.22 -13.36 -1.56
N SER A 64 12.02 -14.19 -0.90
CA SER A 64 12.41 -15.49 -1.40
C SER A 64 12.40 -16.48 -0.24
N GLY A 65 11.82 -17.64 -0.47
CA GLY A 65 11.76 -18.68 0.55
C GLY A 65 11.13 -19.95 0.00
N ARG A 66 11.01 -20.94 0.87
CA ARG A 66 10.36 -22.22 0.58
C ARG A 66 9.06 -22.30 1.38
N PRO A 67 7.93 -21.90 0.78
CA PRO A 67 6.65 -21.98 1.45
C PRO A 67 6.17 -23.44 1.49
N ASP A 68 5.83 -23.93 2.68
CA ASP A 68 5.32 -25.28 2.88
C ASP A 68 3.80 -25.24 3.09
N MET A 69 3.04 -25.51 2.02
CA MET A 69 1.58 -25.51 2.00
C MET A 69 1.04 -26.93 1.83
N TYR A 70 1.16 -27.76 2.87
CA TYR A 70 0.67 -29.14 2.88
C TYR A 70 -0.84 -29.28 3.13
N THR A 71 -1.50 -28.20 3.52
CA THR A 71 -2.94 -28.17 3.83
C THR A 71 -3.69 -27.45 2.72
N ALA A 72 -4.77 -28.04 2.20
CA ALA A 72 -5.67 -27.38 1.27
C ALA A 72 -6.37 -26.18 1.93
N HIS A 73 -6.71 -25.15 1.16
CA HIS A 73 -7.37 -23.92 1.63
C HIS A 73 -6.59 -23.15 2.71
N SER A 74 -5.27 -23.34 2.74
CA SER A 74 -4.36 -22.62 3.62
C SER A 74 -3.99 -21.26 3.03
N SER A 75 -3.52 -20.38 3.92
CA SER A 75 -2.97 -19.08 3.57
C SER A 75 -1.65 -18.88 4.28
N LEU A 76 -0.61 -18.60 3.52
CA LEU A 76 0.73 -18.33 4.02
C LEU A 76 1.09 -16.86 3.82
N HIS A 77 1.63 -16.24 4.87
CA HIS A 77 2.10 -14.87 4.80
C HIS A 77 3.52 -14.82 4.24
N LEU A 78 3.73 -14.05 3.16
CA LEU A 78 5.02 -13.92 2.50
C LEU A 78 5.72 -12.62 2.92
N ILE A 79 5.03 -11.49 2.77
CA ILE A 79 5.59 -10.15 3.03
C ILE A 79 4.67 -9.41 3.99
N ASP A 80 5.22 -8.93 5.11
CA ASP A 80 4.59 -7.95 6.01
C ASP A 80 5.54 -6.77 6.16
N LYS A 81 5.20 -5.64 5.56
CA LYS A 81 6.03 -4.43 5.66
C LYS A 81 5.16 -3.19 5.79
N THR A 82 5.68 -2.23 6.54
CA THR A 82 5.09 -0.91 6.67
C THR A 82 6.02 0.07 5.98
N ILE A 83 5.46 0.89 5.10
CA ILE A 83 6.17 1.94 4.36
C ILE A 83 5.60 3.30 4.73
N THR A 84 6.42 4.34 4.62
CA THR A 84 5.98 5.73 4.77
C THR A 84 5.97 6.39 3.40
N VAL A 85 4.82 6.98 3.04
CA VAL A 85 4.59 7.62 1.76
C VAL A 85 4.39 9.12 1.99
N SER A 86 5.19 9.94 1.33
CA SER A 86 5.03 11.40 1.35
C SER A 86 3.93 11.85 0.40
N HIS A 87 3.07 12.76 0.87
CA HIS A 87 1.99 13.35 0.09
C HIS A 87 2.50 14.49 -0.79
N ASP A 88 1.75 14.81 -1.84
CA ASP A 88 2.05 15.96 -2.69
C ASP A 88 1.77 17.28 -1.93
N SER A 89 2.18 18.42 -2.49
CA SER A 89 2.01 19.74 -1.84
C SER A 89 0.57 20.09 -1.49
N ASN A 90 -0.38 19.52 -2.24
CA ASN A 90 -1.82 19.71 -2.06
C ASN A 90 -2.42 18.76 -1.01
N GLY A 91 -1.61 17.89 -0.40
CA GLY A 91 -2.06 16.92 0.59
C GLY A 91 -2.67 15.64 0.01
N SER A 92 -2.90 15.58 -1.29
CA SER A 92 -3.33 14.36 -1.98
C SER A 92 -2.16 13.44 -2.30
N LYS A 93 -2.42 12.13 -2.35
CA LYS A 93 -1.46 11.14 -2.86
C LYS A 93 -2.15 9.91 -3.41
N THR A 94 -1.69 9.44 -4.57
CA THR A 94 -2.09 8.15 -5.13
C THR A 94 -0.85 7.28 -5.28
N ILE A 95 -0.91 6.08 -4.71
CA ILE A 95 0.16 5.09 -4.85
C ILE A 95 -0.27 4.01 -5.83
N SER A 96 0.67 3.59 -6.67
CA SER A 96 0.54 2.37 -7.48
C SER A 96 1.26 1.22 -6.80
N PHE A 97 0.70 0.03 -6.92
CA PHE A 97 1.30 -1.20 -6.43
C PHE A 97 0.94 -2.40 -7.29
N SER A 98 1.83 -3.40 -7.27
CA SER A 98 1.63 -4.67 -7.94
C SER A 98 2.39 -5.75 -7.19
N ALA A 99 1.87 -6.97 -7.20
CA ALA A 99 2.55 -8.13 -6.64
C ALA A 99 2.69 -9.21 -7.71
N THR A 100 3.86 -9.82 -7.74
CA THR A 100 4.16 -10.97 -8.57
C THR A 100 4.70 -12.10 -7.72
N PHE A 101 4.37 -13.33 -8.10
CA PHE A 101 4.90 -14.54 -7.48
C PHE A 101 5.27 -15.53 -8.57
N SER A 102 6.42 -16.16 -8.39
CA SER A 102 6.96 -17.16 -9.30
C SER A 102 7.51 -18.34 -8.51
N GLY A 103 7.15 -19.55 -8.94
CA GLY A 103 7.69 -20.80 -8.41
C GLY A 103 8.63 -21.47 -9.41
N SER A 104 9.67 -22.14 -8.91
CA SER A 104 10.70 -22.77 -9.75
C SER A 104 10.46 -24.25 -10.10
N GLY A 105 9.32 -24.83 -9.70
CA GLY A 105 9.06 -26.28 -9.77
C GLY A 105 7.85 -26.70 -10.59
N GLY A 106 7.84 -27.96 -11.03
CA GLY A 106 6.76 -28.52 -11.86
C GLY A 106 5.36 -28.47 -11.22
N TRP A 107 5.29 -28.54 -9.88
CA TRP A 107 4.05 -28.46 -9.09
C TRP A 107 3.77 -27.08 -8.49
N SER A 108 4.76 -26.17 -8.51
CA SER A 108 4.55 -24.80 -8.04
C SER A 108 3.74 -23.99 -9.06
N PRO A 109 2.99 -22.96 -8.63
CA PRO A 109 2.31 -22.07 -9.56
C PRO A 109 3.33 -21.37 -10.46
N GLY A 110 3.01 -21.24 -11.75
CA GLY A 110 3.94 -20.76 -12.76
C GLY A 110 4.27 -19.28 -12.57
N THR A 111 3.28 -18.41 -12.76
CA THR A 111 3.41 -16.99 -12.45
C THR A 111 2.05 -16.43 -12.05
N LEU A 112 1.97 -15.92 -10.82
CA LEU A 112 0.80 -15.22 -10.32
C LEU A 112 1.08 -13.72 -10.32
N ASN A 113 0.13 -12.94 -10.79
CA ASN A 113 0.25 -11.48 -10.84
C ASN A 113 -1.09 -10.85 -10.44
N THR A 114 -1.05 -9.90 -9.49
CA THR A 114 -2.23 -9.13 -9.08
C THR A 114 -2.62 -8.03 -10.07
N GLY A 115 -1.78 -7.80 -11.08
CA GLY A 115 -1.86 -6.65 -11.96
C GLY A 115 -1.37 -5.37 -11.27
N SER A 116 -1.35 -4.28 -12.04
CA SER A 116 -1.08 -2.94 -11.52
C SER A 116 -2.37 -2.36 -10.94
N GLN A 117 -2.32 -2.03 -9.66
CA GLN A 117 -3.44 -1.47 -8.91
C GLN A 117 -3.04 -0.10 -8.36
N THR A 118 -4.02 0.73 -8.03
CA THR A 118 -3.81 2.06 -7.46
C THR A 118 -4.70 2.26 -6.25
N LEU A 119 -4.16 2.88 -5.20
CA LEU A 119 -4.90 3.29 -4.02
C LEU A 119 -4.68 4.78 -3.80
N ARG A 120 -5.79 5.52 -3.71
CA ARG A 120 -5.77 6.92 -3.28
C ARG A 120 -5.74 6.95 -1.76
N LEU A 121 -4.70 7.56 -1.20
CA LEU A 121 -4.54 7.76 0.24
C LEU A 121 -5.45 8.89 0.72
N SER A 122 -5.68 8.97 2.03
CA SER A 122 -6.51 10.02 2.62
C SER A 122 -5.89 11.39 2.38
N ASP A 123 -6.68 12.36 1.90
CA ASP A 123 -6.17 13.72 1.66
C ASP A 123 -5.81 14.39 3.00
N ILE A 124 -4.58 14.90 3.09
CA ILE A 124 -4.10 15.64 4.25
C ILE A 124 -4.48 17.11 4.07
N PRO A 125 -5.44 17.67 4.83
CA PRO A 125 -5.85 19.05 4.66
C PRO A 125 -4.67 19.98 4.95
N ARG A 126 -4.25 20.73 3.92
CA ARG A 126 -3.28 21.81 4.07
C ARG A 126 -4.07 23.04 4.50
N SER A 127 -3.81 23.55 5.70
CA SER A 127 -4.30 24.87 6.07
C SER A 127 -3.69 25.88 5.10
N SER A 128 -4.51 26.36 4.16
CA SER A 128 -4.19 27.57 3.43
C SER A 128 -4.00 28.67 4.47
N SER A 129 -2.81 29.26 4.56
CA SER A 129 -2.63 30.46 5.37
C SER A 129 -3.55 31.53 4.79
N ALA A 130 -4.66 31.79 5.47
CA ALA A 130 -5.47 32.96 5.20
C ALA A 130 -4.59 34.17 5.53
N THR A 131 -4.21 34.93 4.51
CA THR A 131 -3.55 36.21 4.70
C THR A 131 -4.55 37.14 5.39
N VAL A 132 -4.39 37.34 6.70
CA VAL A 132 -5.10 38.40 7.42
C VAL A 132 -4.53 39.73 6.95
N PHE A 133 -5.28 40.41 6.09
CA PHE A 133 -5.03 41.81 5.79
C PHE A 133 -5.41 42.60 7.05
N TRP A 134 -4.40 43.14 7.73
CA TRP A 134 -4.64 44.10 8.80
C TRP A 134 -5.04 45.42 8.15
N GLU A 135 -6.35 45.69 8.05
CA GLU A 135 -6.81 47.04 7.75
C GLU A 135 -6.62 47.88 9.01
N TYR A 136 -5.53 48.65 9.03
CA TYR A 136 -5.33 49.73 10.00
C TYR A 136 -6.28 50.87 9.60
N ASP A 137 -7.53 50.85 10.06
CA ASP A 137 -8.34 52.07 10.08
C ASP A 137 -7.96 52.87 11.34
N GLY A 138 -7.12 53.88 11.10
CA GLY A 138 -6.57 54.75 12.12
C GLY A 138 -7.67 55.57 12.78
N ALA A 139 -7.65 55.56 14.12
CA ALA A 139 -8.48 56.44 14.93
C ALA A 139 -8.23 57.92 14.61
N SER A 140 -9.30 58.68 14.42
CA SER A 140 -9.35 60.09 14.85
C SER A 140 -10.66 60.38 15.57
N ARG A 141 -10.68 60.10 16.88
CA ARG A 141 -11.46 60.91 17.82
C ARG A 141 -10.78 62.29 17.87
N ASN A 142 -11.53 63.34 17.59
CA ASN A 142 -11.40 64.58 18.35
C ASN A 142 -12.76 65.28 18.46
N HIS A 143 -12.89 65.93 19.60
CA HIS A 143 -14.09 66.32 20.31
C HIS A 143 -14.18 67.86 20.28
N TYR A 144 -15.41 68.35 20.46
CA TYR A 144 -15.83 69.62 21.09
C TYR A 144 -16.13 70.86 20.23
N ASP A 145 -17.31 71.39 20.60
CA ASP A 145 -18.02 72.67 20.31
C ASP A 145 -18.49 73.00 18.89
#